data_AF-A0A7S1RTU5-F1
#
_entry.id   AF-A0A7S1RTU5-F1
#
_cell.length_a   1.000
_cell.length_b   1.000
_cell.length_c   1.000
_cell.angle_alpha   90.00
_cell.angle_beta   90.00
_cell.angle_gamma   90.00
#
_symmetry.space_group_name_H-M   'P 1'
#
loop_
_entity.id
_entity.type
_entity.pdbx_description
1 polymer ?
#
loop_
_entity_poly.entity_id
_entity_poly.type
_entity_poly.pdbx_seq_one_letter_code
_entity_poly.pdbx_strand_id
1 'polypeptide(L)'
;GDDDTFRILIATDSHVGYCEKDRVRSSDALNSFEEVLQIARAKKADFILHGGDLFHENKPSRGTLYKCMELMRRYCLGSGEVLFEVVSDPSIFARGLVNYEDVNTNVEIPFFMIHGNHDDPGGESNLCAANLLEVAGLVNYFGRSEDLEDIV
;
A
#
# COMPACT_ATOMS: atom_id res chain seq x y z
N GLY A 1 -5.38 23.57 -3.01
CA GLY A 1 -4.74 23.20 -4.29
C GLY A 1 -5.35 24.13 -5.29
N ASP A 2 -5.81 23.62 -6.41
CA ASP A 2 -7.17 23.99 -6.83
C ASP A 2 -8.09 23.08 -6.00
N ASP A 3 -9.09 23.63 -5.32
CA ASP A 3 -9.85 22.89 -4.30
C ASP A 3 -10.79 21.83 -4.91
N ASP A 4 -11.03 21.92 -6.22
CA ASP A 4 -11.82 20.96 -6.99
C ASP A 4 -10.97 19.96 -7.79
N THR A 5 -9.65 19.91 -7.57
CA THR A 5 -8.75 18.98 -8.26
C THR A 5 -8.30 17.86 -7.33
N PHE A 6 -8.66 16.63 -7.69
CA PHE A 6 -8.25 15.42 -7.00
C PHE A 6 -7.09 14.71 -7.71
N ARG A 7 -5.99 14.46 -7.01
CA ARG A 7 -4.71 13.98 -7.52
C ARG A 7 -4.41 12.58 -7.02
N ILE A 8 -4.39 11.63 -7.94
CA ILE A 8 -4.08 10.24 -7.64
C ILE A 8 -2.69 9.93 -8.21
N LEU A 9 -1.78 9.45 -7.37
CA LEU A 9 -0.58 8.79 -7.87
C LEU A 9 -0.91 7.31 -8.14
N ILE A 10 -0.62 6.83 -9.34
CA ILE A 10 -0.87 5.44 -9.73
C ILE A 10 0.48 4.73 -9.94
N ALA A 11 0.63 3.56 -9.33
CA ALA A 11 1.79 2.67 -9.49
C ALA A 11 1.34 1.20 -9.50
N THR A 12 2.19 0.29 -9.94
CA THR A 12 1.96 -1.17 -9.92
C THR A 12 3.29 -1.89 -10.05
N ASP A 13 3.32 -3.19 -9.71
CA ASP A 13 4.45 -4.08 -9.99
C ASP A 13 5.79 -3.57 -9.43
N SER A 14 5.75 -2.95 -8.24
CA SER A 14 6.95 -2.45 -7.57
C SER A 14 7.94 -3.58 -7.24
N HIS A 15 7.44 -4.80 -7.04
CA HIS A 15 8.23 -5.99 -6.74
C HIS A 15 9.35 -5.74 -5.71
N VAL A 16 9.02 -5.08 -4.61
CA VAL A 16 9.97 -4.82 -3.53
C VAL A 16 10.51 -6.16 -3.02
N GLY A 17 11.84 -6.26 -2.96
CA GLY A 17 12.56 -7.51 -2.66
C GLY A 17 13.11 -8.25 -3.87
N TYR A 18 12.78 -7.82 -5.11
CA TYR A 18 13.39 -8.39 -6.30
C TYR A 18 14.91 -8.22 -6.28
N CYS A 19 15.63 -9.31 -6.58
CA CYS A 19 17.09 -9.38 -6.53
C CYS A 19 17.73 -8.94 -5.19
N GLU A 20 17.04 -9.05 -4.05
CA GLU A 20 17.54 -8.55 -2.75
C GLU A 20 18.89 -9.16 -2.28
N LYS A 21 19.30 -10.31 -2.84
CA LYS A 21 20.59 -10.97 -2.54
C LYS A 21 21.71 -10.61 -3.53
N ASP A 22 21.40 -9.86 -4.58
CA ASP A 22 22.38 -9.45 -5.59
C ASP A 22 23.29 -8.33 -5.04
N ARG A 23 24.59 -8.42 -5.30
CA ARG A 23 25.57 -7.47 -4.75
C ARG A 23 25.47 -6.06 -5.34
N VAL A 24 24.89 -5.91 -6.52
CA VAL A 24 24.79 -4.63 -7.24
C VAL A 24 23.35 -4.13 -7.26
N ARG A 25 22.39 -5.03 -7.47
CA ARG A 25 20.98 -4.70 -7.76
C ARG A 25 20.04 -4.83 -6.56
N SER A 26 20.55 -5.25 -5.39
CA SER A 26 19.70 -5.52 -4.21
C SER A 26 18.89 -4.33 -3.71
N SER A 27 19.29 -3.10 -4.06
CA SER A 27 18.55 -1.88 -3.68
C SER A 27 17.59 -1.37 -4.75
N ASP A 28 17.62 -1.88 -5.98
CA ASP A 28 16.96 -1.25 -7.12
C ASP A 28 15.45 -1.13 -6.91
N ALA A 29 14.78 -2.24 -6.59
CA ALA A 29 13.33 -2.27 -6.41
C ALA A 29 12.89 -1.37 -5.25
N LEU A 30 13.64 -1.38 -4.14
CA LEU A 30 13.33 -0.56 -2.98
C LEU A 30 13.55 0.93 -3.25
N ASN A 31 14.63 1.30 -3.91
CA ASN A 31 14.92 2.70 -4.26
C ASN A 31 13.87 3.24 -5.24
N SER A 32 13.44 2.41 -6.19
CA SER A 32 12.39 2.77 -7.15
C SER A 32 11.05 2.96 -6.44
N PHE A 33 10.70 2.08 -5.49
CA PHE A 33 9.52 2.26 -4.66
C PHE A 33 9.60 3.52 -3.78
N GLU A 34 10.77 3.83 -3.20
CA GLU A 34 10.97 5.09 -2.47
C GLU A 34 10.76 6.31 -3.37
N GLU A 35 11.25 6.28 -4.61
CA GLU A 35 11.03 7.35 -5.58
C GLU A 35 9.53 7.58 -5.85
N VAL A 36 8.73 6.52 -5.98
CA VAL A 36 7.27 6.62 -6.12
C VAL A 36 6.65 7.40 -4.94
N LEU A 37 7.05 7.08 -3.70
CA LEU A 37 6.57 7.76 -2.50
C LEU A 37 7.02 9.22 -2.43
N GLN A 38 8.27 9.50 -2.83
CA GLN A 38 8.80 10.86 -2.92
C GLN A 38 8.02 11.69 -3.96
N ILE A 39 7.68 11.10 -5.10
CA ILE A 39 6.87 11.76 -6.14
C ILE A 39 5.47 12.06 -5.61
N ALA A 40 4.83 11.13 -4.89
CA ALA A 40 3.51 11.37 -4.27
C ALA A 40 3.53 12.62 -3.39
N ARG A 41 4.55 12.74 -2.53
CA ARG A 41 4.75 13.90 -1.67
C ARG A 41 5.04 15.17 -2.46
N ALA A 42 5.99 15.12 -3.39
CA ALA A 42 6.40 16.27 -4.18
C ALA A 42 5.25 16.84 -5.04
N LYS A 43 4.37 15.97 -5.53
CA LYS A 43 3.20 16.35 -6.35
C LYS A 43 1.95 16.64 -5.52
N LYS A 44 2.00 16.43 -4.19
CA LYS A 44 0.86 16.57 -3.28
C LYS A 44 -0.32 15.72 -3.78
N ALA A 45 -0.07 14.43 -3.99
CA ALA A 45 -1.13 13.48 -4.29
C ALA A 45 -2.07 13.38 -3.08
N ASP A 46 -3.37 13.32 -3.33
CA ASP A 46 -4.39 13.12 -2.30
C ASP A 46 -4.35 11.67 -1.80
N PHE A 47 -4.07 10.71 -2.69
CA PHE A 47 -3.70 9.35 -2.29
C PHE A 47 -2.85 8.62 -3.34
N ILE A 48 -2.30 7.46 -2.95
CA ILE A 48 -1.58 6.54 -3.83
C ILE A 48 -2.43 5.30 -4.12
N LEU A 49 -2.58 4.93 -5.39
CA LEU A 49 -3.21 3.69 -5.85
C LEU A 49 -2.15 2.72 -6.36
N HIS A 50 -2.04 1.54 -5.75
CA HIS A 50 -1.14 0.47 -6.20
C HIS A 50 -1.90 -0.72 -6.77
N GLY A 51 -1.57 -1.11 -8.01
CA GLY A 51 -2.27 -2.15 -8.78
C GLY A 51 -1.94 -3.60 -8.44
N GLY A 52 -1.33 -3.89 -7.30
CA GLY A 52 -0.84 -5.24 -6.95
C GLY A 52 0.65 -5.46 -7.25
N ASP A 53 1.16 -6.63 -6.86
CA ASP A 53 2.58 -7.00 -6.95
C ASP A 53 3.52 -5.97 -6.30
N LEU A 54 3.13 -5.48 -5.12
CA LEU A 54 3.98 -4.63 -4.30
C LEU A 54 5.24 -5.39 -3.88
N PHE A 55 5.11 -6.67 -3.52
CA PHE A 55 6.23 -7.53 -3.16
C PHE A 55 6.54 -8.53 -4.29
N HIS A 56 7.83 -8.85 -4.47
CA HIS A 56 8.23 -9.85 -5.46
C HIS A 56 7.94 -11.29 -5.03
N GLU A 57 8.04 -11.54 -3.72
CA GLU A 57 7.83 -12.85 -3.12
C GLU A 57 6.57 -12.79 -2.25
N ASN A 58 5.72 -13.82 -2.34
CA ASN A 58 4.50 -13.96 -1.52
C ASN A 58 4.81 -13.83 -0.02
N LYS A 59 5.98 -14.34 0.39
CA LYS A 59 6.52 -14.23 1.74
C LYS A 59 7.78 -13.36 1.70
N PRO A 60 7.65 -12.01 1.71
CA PRO A 60 8.80 -11.13 1.63
C PRO A 60 9.75 -11.38 2.80
N SER A 61 11.05 -11.17 2.56
CA SER A 61 12.03 -11.27 3.64
C SER A 61 11.74 -10.23 4.73
N ARG A 62 12.14 -10.52 5.97
CA ARG A 62 11.99 -9.57 7.09
C ARG A 62 12.63 -8.21 6.78
N GLY A 63 13.77 -8.21 6.09
CA GLY A 63 14.46 -6.98 5.70
C GLY A 63 13.67 -6.19 4.65
N THR A 64 13.13 -6.88 3.66
CA THR A 64 12.28 -6.29 2.61
C THR A 64 11.00 -5.70 3.20
N LEU A 65 10.27 -6.47 4.02
CA LEU A 65 9.05 -6.01 4.68
C LEU A 65 9.33 -4.81 5.60
N TYR A 66 10.37 -4.90 6.43
CA TYR A 66 10.77 -3.80 7.34
C TYR A 66 11.04 -2.50 6.57
N LYS A 67 11.85 -2.55 5.51
CA LYS A 67 12.20 -1.35 4.74
C LYS A 67 11.00 -0.77 4.00
N CYS A 68 10.13 -1.61 3.44
CA CYS A 68 8.89 -1.16 2.83
C CYS A 68 8.00 -0.41 3.85
N MET A 69 7.80 -1.00 5.03
CA MET A 69 7.04 -0.36 6.12
C MET A 69 7.69 0.94 6.60
N GLU A 70 9.02 0.98 6.72
CA GLU A 70 9.76 2.18 7.10
C GLU A 70 9.51 3.32 6.11
N LEU A 71 9.59 3.05 4.80
CA LEU A 71 9.35 4.03 3.75
C LEU A 71 7.90 4.52 3.77
N MET A 72 6.92 3.62 3.83
CA MET A 72 5.51 4.00 3.95
C MET A 72 5.27 4.89 5.17
N ARG A 73 5.86 4.56 6.33
CA ARG A 73 5.77 5.40 7.53
C ARG A 73 6.37 6.78 7.31
N ARG A 74 7.51 6.86 6.62
CA ARG A 74 8.23 8.12 6.38
C ARG A 74 7.47 9.07 5.45
N TYR A 75 6.83 8.53 4.42
CA TYR A 75 6.23 9.35 3.36
C TYR A 75 4.70 9.46 3.46
N CYS A 76 4.01 8.46 3.98
CA CYS A 76 2.54 8.42 4.02
C CYS A 76 1.94 8.89 5.35
N LEU A 77 2.68 8.80 6.46
CA LEU A 77 2.23 9.32 7.76
C LEU A 77 2.74 10.75 7.96
N GLY A 78 1.97 11.54 8.70
CA GLY A 78 2.31 12.94 8.96
C GLY A 78 1.17 13.70 9.60
N SER A 79 1.34 15.00 9.77
CA SER A 79 0.35 15.88 10.40
C SER A 79 -0.56 16.61 9.42
N GLY A 80 -0.44 16.31 8.11
CA GLY A 80 -1.32 16.89 7.10
C GLY A 80 -2.71 16.25 7.16
N GLU A 81 -3.73 17.03 6.77
CA GLU A 81 -5.12 16.56 6.74
C GLU A 81 -5.43 15.88 5.41
N VAL A 82 -6.19 14.78 5.47
CA VAL A 82 -6.78 14.15 4.30
C VAL A 82 -8.10 14.85 3.99
N LEU A 83 -8.18 15.47 2.81
CA LEU A 83 -9.28 16.38 2.43
C LEU A 83 -10.36 15.70 1.57
N PHE A 84 -10.49 14.38 1.67
CA PHE A 84 -11.53 13.62 0.97
C PHE A 84 -12.17 12.58 1.89
N GLU A 85 -13.39 12.18 1.53
CA GLU A 85 -14.20 11.22 2.29
C GLU A 85 -14.46 9.97 1.45
N VAL A 86 -14.45 8.81 2.10
CA VAL A 86 -14.92 7.56 1.51
C VAL A 86 -16.38 7.37 1.92
N VAL A 87 -17.28 7.55 0.95
CA VAL A 87 -18.74 7.46 1.16
C VAL A 87 -19.32 6.05 0.93
N SER A 88 -18.48 5.11 0.51
CA SER A 88 -18.85 3.70 0.30
C SER A 88 -18.89 2.92 1.62
N ASP A 89 -19.44 1.70 1.60
CA ASP A 89 -19.43 0.81 2.77
C ASP A 89 -17.99 0.52 3.24
N PRO A 90 -17.60 0.94 4.45
CA PRO A 90 -16.24 0.75 4.94
C PRO A 90 -15.99 -0.68 5.45
N SER A 91 -17.02 -1.54 5.48
CA SER A 91 -16.90 -2.95 5.89
C SER A 91 -15.95 -3.77 5.00
N ILE A 92 -15.65 -3.28 3.79
CA ILE A 92 -14.69 -3.89 2.87
C ILE A 92 -13.25 -3.89 3.41
N PHE A 93 -12.91 -2.94 4.29
CA PHE A 93 -11.61 -2.87 4.94
C PHE A 93 -11.61 -3.74 6.20
N ALA A 94 -10.50 -4.40 6.53
CA ALA A 94 -10.43 -5.35 7.65
C ALA A 94 -10.79 -4.72 9.00
N ARG A 95 -10.62 -3.41 9.12
CA ARG A 95 -10.91 -2.64 10.34
C ARG A 95 -12.31 -1.99 10.33
N GLY A 96 -13.06 -2.13 9.24
CA GLY A 96 -14.35 -1.47 9.05
C GLY A 96 -14.25 0.05 8.87
N LEU A 97 -13.06 0.56 8.56
CA LEU A 97 -12.75 1.98 8.32
C LEU A 97 -11.47 2.12 7.51
N VAL A 98 -11.31 3.24 6.81
CA VAL A 98 -10.07 3.61 6.13
C VAL A 98 -9.02 4.10 7.12
N ASN A 99 -7.75 3.81 6.86
CA ASN A 99 -6.66 4.02 7.81
C ASN A 99 -6.50 5.46 8.31
N TYR A 100 -6.89 6.46 7.53
CA TYR A 100 -6.80 7.88 7.91
C TYR A 100 -7.94 8.35 8.82
N GLU A 101 -8.97 7.53 9.03
CA GLU A 101 -10.02 7.77 10.02
C GLU A 101 -9.70 7.13 11.38
N ASP A 102 -8.62 6.36 11.49
CA ASP A 102 -8.16 5.82 12.77
C ASP A 102 -7.56 6.92 13.64
N VAL A 103 -8.23 7.21 14.76
CA VAL A 103 -7.80 8.21 15.76
C VAL A 103 -6.42 7.96 16.36
N ASN A 104 -5.86 6.76 16.21
CA ASN A 104 -4.53 6.41 16.72
C ASN A 104 -3.42 6.52 15.65
N THR A 105 -3.77 6.76 14.39
CA THR A 105 -2.82 6.77 13.26
C THR A 105 -2.98 8.05 12.44
N ASN A 106 -1.96 8.91 12.45
CA ASN A 106 -1.96 10.13 11.63
C ASN A 106 -1.45 9.84 10.23
N VAL A 107 -2.37 9.59 9.30
CA VAL A 107 -2.10 9.37 7.87
C VAL A 107 -2.22 10.70 7.12
N GLU A 108 -1.19 11.06 6.36
CA GLU A 108 -1.17 12.28 5.51
C GLU A 108 -1.43 11.96 4.03
N ILE A 109 -0.92 10.81 3.54
CA ILE A 109 -1.20 10.30 2.18
C ILE A 109 -1.68 8.86 2.29
N PRO A 110 -2.99 8.60 2.20
CA PRO A 110 -3.52 7.25 2.18
C PRO A 110 -2.94 6.42 1.02
N PHE A 111 -2.66 5.15 1.28
CA PHE A 111 -2.15 4.20 0.27
C PHE A 111 -3.18 3.11 0.06
N PHE A 112 -3.84 3.10 -1.08
CA PHE A 112 -4.83 2.08 -1.46
C PHE A 112 -4.18 1.03 -2.36
N MET A 113 -4.47 -0.25 -2.12
CA MET A 113 -3.93 -1.31 -2.96
C MET A 113 -4.86 -2.51 -3.07
N ILE A 114 -4.72 -3.22 -4.18
CA ILE A 114 -5.10 -4.62 -4.34
C ILE A 114 -3.85 -5.50 -4.24
N HIS A 115 -4.03 -6.82 -4.13
CA HIS A 115 -2.94 -7.77 -4.32
C HIS A 115 -2.83 -8.14 -5.82
N GLY A 116 -1.65 -8.57 -6.23
CA GLY A 116 -1.39 -9.21 -7.52
C GLY A 116 -1.21 -10.72 -7.35
N ASN A 117 -0.51 -11.34 -8.29
CA ASN A 117 -0.27 -12.79 -8.30
C ASN A 117 1.02 -13.20 -7.57
N HIS A 118 1.90 -12.24 -7.26
CA HIS A 118 3.10 -12.51 -6.45
C HIS A 118 2.85 -12.31 -4.95
N ASP A 119 1.90 -11.45 -4.58
CA ASP A 119 1.56 -11.11 -3.20
C ASP A 119 0.10 -11.45 -2.85
N ASP A 120 -0.42 -12.52 -3.45
CA ASP A 120 -1.75 -13.07 -3.24
C ASP A 120 -1.95 -13.70 -1.84
N PRO A 121 -3.19 -13.74 -1.33
CA PRO A 121 -3.53 -14.50 -0.14
C PRO A 121 -3.16 -15.98 -0.27
N GLY A 122 -2.57 -16.56 0.77
CA GLY A 122 -2.21 -17.97 0.75
C GLY A 122 -2.00 -18.59 2.12
N GLY A 123 -1.79 -19.92 2.12
CA GLY A 123 -1.61 -20.72 3.33
C GLY A 123 -2.92 -20.93 4.12
N GLU A 124 -2.81 -21.59 5.28
CA GLU A 124 -3.98 -21.94 6.10
C GLU A 124 -4.79 -20.73 6.60
N SER A 125 -4.12 -19.59 6.79
CA SER A 125 -4.77 -18.36 7.26
C SER A 125 -5.35 -17.49 6.14
N ASN A 126 -5.10 -17.83 4.87
CA ASN A 126 -5.48 -17.01 3.71
C ASN A 126 -5.06 -15.54 3.85
N LEU A 127 -3.83 -15.29 4.32
CA LEU A 127 -3.27 -13.95 4.52
C LEU A 127 -2.16 -13.68 3.52
N CYS A 128 -1.98 -12.41 3.16
CA CYS A 128 -0.87 -11.92 2.35
C CYS A 128 -0.13 -10.77 3.03
N ALA A 129 0.92 -10.28 2.38
CA ALA A 129 1.68 -9.12 2.87
C ALA A 129 0.79 -7.87 3.00
N ALA A 130 -0.19 -7.67 2.12
CA ALA A 130 -1.10 -6.52 2.19
C ALA A 130 -1.94 -6.52 3.49
N ASN A 131 -2.36 -7.68 3.99
CA ASN A 131 -3.06 -7.78 5.28
C ASN A 131 -2.19 -7.32 6.45
N LEU A 132 -0.88 -7.64 6.41
CA LEU A 132 0.07 -7.20 7.44
C LEU A 132 0.27 -5.68 7.42
N LEU A 133 0.32 -5.09 6.21
CA LEU A 133 0.41 -3.64 6.05
C LEU A 133 -0.89 -2.94 6.49
N GLU A 134 -2.04 -3.53 6.21
CA GLU A 134 -3.36 -3.00 6.58
C GLU A 134 -3.56 -2.98 8.10
N VAL A 135 -3.27 -4.09 8.78
CA VAL A 135 -3.37 -4.14 10.25
C VAL A 135 -2.36 -3.22 10.93
N ALA A 136 -1.25 -2.89 10.26
CA ALA A 136 -0.28 -1.90 10.71
C ALA A 136 -0.70 -0.44 10.44
N GLY A 137 -1.86 -0.21 9.81
CA GLY A 137 -2.39 1.11 9.47
C GLY A 137 -1.68 1.79 8.28
N LEU A 138 -0.89 1.06 7.50
CA LEU A 138 -0.08 1.63 6.43
C LEU A 138 -0.78 1.67 5.07
N VAL A 139 -1.71 0.74 4.83
CA VAL A 139 -2.46 0.66 3.57
C VAL A 139 -3.94 0.41 3.82
N ASN A 140 -4.75 0.78 2.84
CA ASN A 140 -6.15 0.40 2.68
C ASN A 140 -6.21 -0.71 1.64
N TYR A 141 -6.24 -1.96 2.09
CA TYR A 141 -6.31 -3.13 1.22
C TYR A 141 -7.77 -3.43 0.87
N PHE A 142 -8.09 -3.46 -0.43
CA PHE A 142 -9.45 -3.67 -0.94
C PHE A 142 -9.45 -4.66 -2.11
N GLY A 143 -10.64 -4.94 -2.66
CA GLY A 143 -10.78 -5.80 -3.85
C GLY A 143 -10.47 -7.28 -3.58
N ARG A 144 -10.74 -7.75 -2.36
CA ARG A 144 -10.52 -9.15 -1.98
C ARG A 144 -11.51 -10.04 -2.74
N SER A 145 -11.01 -11.02 -3.48
CA SER A 145 -11.84 -12.11 -4.02
C SER A 145 -11.88 -13.23 -2.99
N GLU A 146 -13.00 -13.37 -2.28
CA GLU A 146 -13.19 -14.50 -1.37
C GLU A 146 -13.59 -15.78 -2.12
N ASP A 147 -14.19 -15.62 -3.28
CA ASP A 147 -14.54 -16.69 -4.21
C ASP A 147 -14.08 -16.30 -5.62
N LEU A 148 -13.37 -17.20 -6.29
CA LEU A 148 -12.94 -17.01 -7.69
C LEU A 148 -14.06 -17.35 -8.68
N GLU A 149 -15.08 -18.07 -8.22
CA GLU A 149 -16.25 -18.45 -9.02
C GLU A 149 -17.32 -17.35 -9.04
N ASP A 150 -17.23 -16.37 -8.14
CA ASP A 150 -18.21 -15.29 -7.96
C ASP A 150 -17.55 -13.89 -8.05
N ILE A 151 -16.82 -13.65 -9.14
CA ILE A 151 -16.30 -12.32 -9.50
C ILE A 151 -17.35 -11.61 -10.35
N VAL A 152 -17.99 -10.58 -9.79
CA VAL A 152 -18.98 -9.72 -10.50
C VAL A 152 -18.30 -8.66 -11.35
#